data_AF-A0A067H2U5-F1
#
_entry.id   AF-A0A067H2U5-F1
#
_cell.length_a   1.000
_cell.length_b   1.000
_cell.length_c   1.000
_cell.angle_alpha   90.00
_cell.angle_beta   90.00
_cell.angle_gamma   90.00
#
_symmetry.space_group_name_H-M   'P 1'
#
loop_
_entity.id
_entity.type
_entity.pdbx_description
1 polymer ?
#
loop_
_entity_poly.entity_id
_entity_poly.type
_entity_poly.pdbx_seq_one_letter_code
_entity_poly.pdbx_strand_id
1 'polypeptide(L)'
;MILMYLIFVRIGQETLTDDNFAEDDIEIELAPIAVQLAYVQQLLGNTQEAFGAYTDIIKRNLADESSFAVAVNNLVALKGPKDVNDSLKKLDRIKEKDMQNFQLARVLDLRLSPKQREAIYANRVLLLLHANKMDQARELVAALPDMFPDSVMPLLLQAAVLVRENKAGKAEELLGQFAEKLPDKSKIILLARAQVAAAANHPFIAAESLAKIPDIQHMPATVATLVALKERAGDIDGAAAVLDSAIKWWLNAMTEDNKLSVIMQEAASFKLRHGREEDASHLFEELVKTHGSIEALVGLVTTSAHVDVDKAESYEKRLKPLPGLNGVDVDSLEKTSGAKHVESASYFEVNEAHGEGKNKDKAKKKRKRKPRYPKGFDPANPGPPPDPERWLPKRERSSYRPRRKDKRAAQVRGSQGAVVREKHDAGAAGASSNSTSSQATSSKGAAQNVAQSSKGSSKSSRKKSRN
;
A
#
# COMPACT_ATOMS: atom_id res chain seq x y z
N MET A 1 17.86 -22.41 -17.55
CA MET A 1 18.77 -21.49 -16.84
C MET A 1 19.21 -22.03 -15.48
N ILE A 2 18.32 -22.35 -14.52
CA ILE A 2 18.73 -23.00 -13.24
C ILE A 2 19.59 -24.25 -13.47
N LEU A 3 19.12 -25.16 -14.35
CA LEU A 3 19.84 -26.41 -14.65
C LEU A 3 21.27 -26.18 -15.13
N MET A 4 21.50 -25.13 -15.93
CA MET A 4 22.82 -24.75 -16.42
C MET A 4 23.74 -24.35 -15.26
N TYR A 5 23.27 -23.51 -14.34
CA TYR A 5 24.04 -23.11 -13.16
C TYR A 5 24.32 -24.28 -12.21
N LEU A 6 23.35 -25.18 -12.02
CA LEU A 6 23.56 -26.40 -11.24
C LEU A 6 24.62 -27.31 -11.88
N ILE A 7 24.61 -27.44 -13.21
CA ILE A 7 25.64 -28.17 -13.95
C ILE A 7 27.01 -27.50 -13.77
N PHE A 8 27.10 -26.17 -13.84
CA PHE A 8 28.36 -25.46 -13.61
C PHE A 8 28.91 -25.62 -12.19
N VAL A 9 28.04 -25.52 -11.17
CA VAL A 9 28.45 -25.79 -9.78
C VAL A 9 28.96 -27.21 -9.64
N ARG A 10 28.25 -28.19 -10.22
CA ARG A 10 28.64 -29.60 -10.17
C ARG A 10 29.98 -29.86 -10.87
N ILE A 11 30.14 -29.40 -12.12
CA ILE A 11 31.38 -29.58 -12.89
C ILE A 11 32.53 -28.88 -12.18
N GLY A 12 32.33 -27.65 -11.70
CA GLY A 12 33.35 -26.90 -10.96
C GLY A 12 33.76 -27.61 -9.67
N GLN A 13 32.80 -28.20 -8.95
CA GLN A 13 33.09 -28.95 -7.74
C GLN A 13 33.85 -30.26 -8.04
N GLU A 14 33.43 -31.02 -9.04
CA GLU A 14 34.13 -32.25 -9.47
C GLU A 14 35.57 -31.92 -9.90
N THR A 15 35.76 -30.92 -10.78
CA THR A 15 37.10 -30.53 -11.29
C THR A 15 38.04 -30.03 -10.20
N LEU A 16 37.59 -29.14 -9.30
CA LEU A 16 38.46 -28.61 -8.24
C LEU A 16 38.77 -29.68 -7.18
N THR A 17 37.86 -30.63 -6.96
CA THR A 17 38.12 -31.79 -6.08
C THR A 17 39.16 -32.71 -6.70
N ASP A 18 39.07 -32.98 -8.01
CA ASP A 18 40.04 -33.77 -8.76
C ASP A 18 41.44 -33.12 -8.77
N ASP A 19 41.49 -31.79 -8.76
CA ASP A 19 42.72 -30.99 -8.63
C ASP A 19 43.23 -30.88 -7.17
N ASN A 20 42.65 -31.62 -6.22
CA ASN A 20 43.04 -31.68 -4.81
C ASN A 20 42.94 -30.34 -4.03
N PHE A 21 42.04 -29.44 -4.42
CA PHE A 21 41.73 -28.24 -3.64
C PHE A 21 41.06 -28.63 -2.31
N ALA A 22 41.28 -27.83 -1.25
CA ALA A 22 40.57 -28.01 0.01
C ALA A 22 39.09 -27.60 -0.14
N GLU A 23 38.20 -28.19 0.65
CA GLU A 23 36.75 -27.90 0.58
C GLU A 23 36.44 -26.39 0.70
N ASP A 24 37.14 -25.69 1.60
CA ASP A 24 36.99 -24.24 1.75
C ASP A 24 37.42 -23.47 0.48
N ASP A 25 38.51 -23.89 -0.17
CA ASP A 25 39.00 -23.25 -1.40
C ASP A 25 38.05 -23.49 -2.58
N ILE A 26 37.48 -24.69 -2.67
CA ILE A 26 36.44 -25.02 -3.66
C ILE A 26 35.22 -24.10 -3.47
N GLU A 27 34.78 -23.90 -2.23
CA GLU A 27 33.66 -23.01 -1.93
C GLU A 27 33.94 -21.54 -2.26
N ILE A 28 35.18 -21.07 -2.03
CA ILE A 28 35.61 -19.72 -2.41
C ILE A 28 35.49 -19.54 -3.93
N GLU A 29 36.05 -20.47 -4.71
CA GLU A 29 36.04 -20.41 -6.18
C GLU A 29 34.63 -20.52 -6.77
N LEU A 30 33.75 -21.31 -6.14
CA LEU A 30 32.36 -21.48 -6.61
C LEU A 30 31.38 -20.42 -6.09
N ALA A 31 31.79 -19.57 -5.14
CA ALA A 31 30.92 -18.56 -4.53
C ALA A 31 30.23 -17.63 -5.55
N PRO A 32 30.91 -17.11 -6.60
CA PRO A 32 30.26 -16.28 -7.62
C PRO A 32 29.12 -17.01 -8.34
N ILE A 33 29.32 -18.29 -8.67
CA ILE A 33 28.34 -19.13 -9.36
C ILE A 33 27.15 -19.42 -8.44
N ALA A 34 27.42 -19.72 -7.16
CA ALA A 34 26.38 -19.95 -6.16
C ALA A 34 25.50 -18.71 -5.93
N VAL A 35 26.10 -17.50 -5.88
CA VAL A 35 25.36 -16.24 -5.76
C VAL A 35 24.49 -15.98 -7.00
N GLN A 36 24.99 -16.26 -8.20
CA GLN A 36 24.23 -16.14 -9.44
C GLN A 36 23.08 -17.14 -9.50
N LEU A 37 23.30 -18.39 -9.10
CA LEU A 37 22.25 -19.40 -9.00
C LEU A 37 21.13 -18.96 -8.07
N ALA A 38 21.48 -18.46 -6.88
CA ALA A 38 20.51 -17.94 -5.91
C ALA A 38 19.72 -16.74 -6.49
N TYR A 39 20.37 -15.88 -7.28
CA TYR A 39 19.70 -14.76 -7.96
C TYR A 39 18.69 -15.24 -9.00
N VAL A 40 19.05 -16.25 -9.79
CA VAL A 40 18.12 -16.86 -10.74
C VAL A 40 16.94 -17.52 -10.04
N GLN A 41 17.17 -18.21 -8.92
CA GLN A 41 16.08 -18.78 -8.11
C GLN A 41 15.14 -17.70 -7.60
N GLN A 42 15.68 -16.58 -7.10
CA GLN A 42 14.88 -15.42 -6.67
C GLN A 42 14.01 -14.88 -7.82
N LEU A 43 14.58 -14.70 -9.01
CA LEU A 43 13.83 -14.18 -10.17
C LEU A 43 12.70 -15.13 -10.64
N LEU A 44 12.86 -16.44 -10.40
CA LEU A 44 11.86 -17.45 -10.76
C LEU A 44 10.80 -17.67 -9.67
N GLY A 45 10.84 -16.92 -8.56
CA GLY A 45 9.88 -17.00 -7.47
C GLY A 45 10.22 -18.05 -6.39
N ASN A 46 11.33 -18.77 -6.54
CA ASN A 46 11.85 -19.73 -5.55
C ASN A 46 12.56 -19.00 -4.41
N THR A 47 11.77 -18.21 -3.67
CA THR A 47 12.27 -17.22 -2.70
C THR A 47 12.86 -17.87 -1.44
N GLN A 48 12.39 -19.05 -1.04
CA GLN A 48 12.90 -19.74 0.16
C GLN A 48 14.28 -20.34 -0.09
N GLU A 49 14.47 -20.97 -1.25
CA GLU A 49 15.73 -21.54 -1.70
C GLU A 49 16.78 -20.44 -1.85
N ALA A 50 16.43 -19.34 -2.53
CA ALA A 50 17.31 -18.19 -2.69
C ALA A 50 17.69 -17.57 -1.33
N PHE A 51 16.72 -17.43 -0.42
CA PHE A 51 16.95 -16.90 0.92
C PHE A 51 17.92 -17.77 1.72
N GLY A 52 17.74 -19.09 1.68
CA GLY A 52 18.65 -20.06 2.31
C GLY A 52 20.06 -19.95 1.75
N ALA A 53 20.19 -20.00 0.42
CA ALA A 53 21.47 -19.90 -0.27
C ALA A 53 22.24 -18.62 0.09
N TYR A 54 21.60 -17.45 0.01
CA TYR A 54 22.27 -16.20 0.41
C TYR A 54 22.65 -16.17 1.88
N THR A 55 21.77 -16.67 2.75
CA THR A 55 22.04 -16.70 4.19
C THR A 55 23.25 -17.57 4.50
N ASP A 56 23.37 -18.72 3.84
CA ASP A 56 24.47 -19.66 4.04
C ASP A 56 25.80 -19.08 3.52
N ILE A 57 25.81 -18.48 2.31
CA ILE A 57 26.98 -17.78 1.76
C ILE A 57 27.46 -16.68 2.72
N ILE A 58 26.55 -15.84 3.24
CA ILE A 58 26.90 -14.74 4.14
C ILE A 58 27.38 -15.22 5.50
N LYS A 59 26.83 -16.34 6.01
CA LYS A 59 27.23 -16.91 7.31
C LYS A 59 28.61 -17.55 7.25
N ARG A 60 28.90 -18.28 6.17
CA ARG A 60 30.21 -18.93 5.96
C ARG A 60 31.31 -17.90 5.76
N ASN A 61 31.00 -16.77 5.11
CA ASN A 61 31.91 -15.64 4.95
C ASN A 61 33.22 -16.03 4.24
N LEU A 62 33.12 -16.97 3.29
CA LEU A 62 34.21 -17.43 2.44
C LEU A 62 34.21 -16.75 1.06
N ALA A 63 33.05 -16.26 0.61
CA ALA A 63 32.93 -15.61 -0.68
C ALA A 63 33.86 -14.38 -0.84
N ASP A 64 34.34 -14.15 -2.06
CA ASP A 64 35.05 -12.92 -2.39
C ASP A 64 34.18 -11.67 -2.11
N GLU A 65 34.83 -10.52 -1.90
CA GLU A 65 34.14 -9.29 -1.48
C GLU A 65 32.98 -8.90 -2.41
N SER A 66 33.12 -9.10 -3.73
CA SER A 66 32.10 -8.74 -4.71
C SER A 66 30.89 -9.66 -4.59
N SER A 67 31.12 -10.99 -4.56
CA SER A 67 30.06 -11.98 -4.40
C SER A 67 29.35 -11.83 -3.06
N PHE A 68 30.10 -11.54 -1.99
CA PHE A 68 29.54 -11.23 -0.68
C PHE A 68 28.64 -9.99 -0.73
N ALA A 69 29.09 -8.89 -1.36
CA ALA A 69 28.29 -7.67 -1.48
C ALA A 69 26.99 -7.89 -2.27
N VAL A 70 27.05 -8.65 -3.37
CA VAL A 70 25.88 -9.00 -4.17
C VAL A 70 24.92 -9.89 -3.37
N ALA A 71 25.43 -10.91 -2.66
CA ALA A 71 24.63 -11.78 -1.82
C ALA A 71 23.91 -11.01 -0.71
N VAL A 72 24.62 -10.10 -0.03
CA VAL A 72 24.05 -9.22 0.99
C VAL A 72 22.94 -8.36 0.41
N ASN A 73 23.19 -7.70 -0.72
CA ASN A 73 22.19 -6.83 -1.36
C ASN A 73 20.93 -7.58 -1.77
N ASN A 74 21.08 -8.76 -2.36
CA ASN A 74 19.96 -9.57 -2.81
C ASN A 74 19.15 -10.14 -1.64
N LEU A 75 19.82 -10.58 -0.57
CA LEU A 75 19.16 -10.99 0.68
C LEU A 75 18.36 -9.83 1.29
N VAL A 76 18.93 -8.62 1.30
CA VAL A 76 18.24 -7.41 1.76
C VAL A 76 16.99 -7.14 0.92
N ALA A 77 17.09 -7.23 -0.41
CA ALA A 77 15.96 -7.05 -1.29
C ALA A 77 14.84 -8.09 -1.03
N LEU A 78 15.20 -9.36 -0.78
CA LEU A 78 14.24 -10.42 -0.42
C LEU A 78 13.55 -10.18 0.93
N LYS A 79 14.29 -9.70 1.93
CA LYS A 79 13.73 -9.39 3.26
C LYS A 79 12.79 -8.17 3.21
N GLY A 80 13.11 -7.19 2.37
CA GLY A 80 12.39 -5.93 2.26
C GLY A 80 12.33 -5.21 3.62
N PRO A 81 11.15 -4.77 4.08
CA PRO A 81 11.01 -4.04 5.35
C PRO A 81 11.08 -4.93 6.60
N LYS A 82 11.26 -6.25 6.46
CA LYS A 82 11.45 -7.15 7.60
C LYS A 82 12.87 -7.03 8.13
N ASP A 83 13.02 -6.99 9.46
CA ASP A 83 14.32 -6.92 10.15
C ASP A 83 15.24 -5.79 9.63
N VAL A 84 14.69 -4.59 9.39
CA VAL A 84 15.42 -3.45 8.79
C VAL A 84 16.78 -3.20 9.43
N ASN A 85 16.88 -3.25 10.76
CA ASN A 85 18.13 -3.03 11.48
C ASN A 85 19.19 -4.12 11.23
N ASP A 86 18.78 -5.38 11.06
CA ASP A 86 19.68 -6.47 10.69
C ASP A 86 20.17 -6.29 9.24
N SER A 87 19.27 -5.95 8.32
CA SER A 87 19.59 -5.63 6.93
C SER A 87 20.57 -4.45 6.81
N LEU A 88 20.36 -3.39 7.59
CA LEU A 88 21.30 -2.27 7.67
C LEU A 88 22.68 -2.68 8.18
N LYS A 89 22.74 -3.47 9.27
CA LYS A 89 24.01 -4.00 9.79
C LYS A 89 24.77 -4.86 8.78
N LYS A 90 24.05 -5.63 7.96
CA LYS A 90 24.67 -6.42 6.88
C LYS A 90 25.27 -5.52 5.80
N LEU A 91 24.55 -4.47 5.38
CA LEU A 91 25.09 -3.49 4.44
C LEU A 91 26.27 -2.69 5.02
N ASP A 92 26.28 -2.42 6.32
CA ASP A 92 27.41 -1.75 6.95
C ASP A 92 28.71 -2.60 6.91
N ARG A 93 28.65 -3.91 6.59
CA ARG A 93 29.85 -4.76 6.37
C ARG A 93 30.56 -4.49 5.04
N ILE A 94 29.85 -3.91 4.06
CA ILE A 94 30.40 -3.56 2.74
C ILE A 94 30.69 -2.05 2.61
N LYS A 95 30.59 -1.33 3.73
CA LYS A 95 30.89 0.09 3.86
C LYS A 95 32.39 0.30 4.07
N GLU A 96 32.94 1.36 3.52
CA GLU A 96 34.28 1.86 3.84
C GLU A 96 34.42 2.17 5.34
N LYS A 97 35.44 1.61 6.00
CA LYS A 97 35.54 1.59 7.47
C LYS A 97 35.76 2.97 8.10
N ASP A 98 36.49 3.84 7.39
CA ASP A 98 36.94 5.13 7.93
C ASP A 98 35.95 6.28 7.69
N MET A 99 34.86 6.02 6.96
CA MET A 99 33.87 7.05 6.60
C MET A 99 32.71 7.05 7.58
N GLN A 100 32.24 8.24 8.00
CA GLN A 100 31.01 8.35 8.79
C GLN A 100 29.78 8.00 7.94
N ASN A 101 29.76 8.49 6.70
CA ASN A 101 28.67 8.28 5.76
C ASN A 101 28.79 6.95 5.04
N PHE A 102 27.66 6.42 4.57
CA PHE A 102 27.67 5.18 3.81
C PHE A 102 28.31 5.42 2.44
N GLN A 103 29.49 4.84 2.25
CA GLN A 103 30.17 4.74 0.96
C GLN A 103 30.65 3.29 0.82
N LEU A 104 30.46 2.72 -0.36
CA LEU A 104 31.00 1.39 -0.67
C LEU A 104 32.51 1.37 -0.50
N ALA A 105 33.03 0.25 -0.01
CA ALA A 105 34.47 0.05 0.09
C ALA A 105 35.14 0.24 -1.28
N ARG A 106 36.32 0.87 -1.34
CA ARG A 106 37.00 1.21 -2.62
C ARG A 106 37.17 0.02 -3.56
N VAL A 107 37.47 -1.17 -3.03
CA VAL A 107 37.62 -2.40 -3.82
C VAL A 107 36.30 -2.79 -4.49
N LEU A 108 35.18 -2.68 -3.78
CA LEU A 108 33.85 -2.94 -4.30
C LEU A 108 33.44 -1.89 -5.34
N ASP A 109 33.85 -0.63 -5.14
CA ASP A 109 33.53 0.45 -6.08
C ASP A 109 34.16 0.22 -7.46
N LEU A 110 35.32 -0.45 -7.51
CA LEU A 110 36.02 -0.83 -8.75
C LEU A 110 35.53 -2.14 -9.36
N ARG A 111 35.11 -3.11 -8.55
CA ARG A 111 34.74 -4.47 -9.01
C ARG A 111 33.27 -4.61 -9.37
N LEU A 112 32.38 -3.83 -8.74
CA LEU A 112 30.95 -3.92 -8.99
C LEU A 112 30.54 -3.07 -10.19
N SER A 113 29.62 -3.61 -11.00
CA SER A 113 29.03 -2.86 -12.10
C SER A 113 28.26 -1.63 -11.59
N PRO A 114 28.12 -0.56 -12.40
CA PRO A 114 27.33 0.63 -12.03
C PRO A 114 25.91 0.27 -11.55
N LYS A 115 25.26 -0.70 -12.19
CA LYS A 115 23.91 -1.16 -11.82
C LYS A 115 23.88 -1.85 -10.45
N GLN A 116 24.89 -2.65 -10.12
CA GLN A 116 24.99 -3.30 -8.80
C GLN A 116 25.25 -2.26 -7.70
N ARG A 117 26.14 -1.30 -7.95
CA ARG A 117 26.42 -0.20 -7.02
C ARG A 117 25.16 0.60 -6.76
N GLU A 118 24.47 1.01 -7.81
CA GLU A 118 23.20 1.72 -7.72
C GLU A 118 22.15 0.94 -6.91
N ALA A 119 21.99 -0.35 -7.16
CA ALA A 119 21.04 -1.19 -6.42
C ALA A 119 21.35 -1.25 -4.92
N ILE A 120 22.63 -1.31 -4.54
CA ILE A 120 23.06 -1.28 -3.14
C ILE A 120 22.70 0.05 -2.49
N TYR A 121 23.02 1.17 -3.12
CA TYR A 121 22.68 2.49 -2.60
C TYR A 121 21.16 2.67 -2.51
N ALA A 122 20.40 2.27 -3.53
CA ALA A 122 18.95 2.34 -3.52
C ALA A 122 18.34 1.53 -2.36
N ASN A 123 18.77 0.27 -2.19
CA ASN A 123 18.31 -0.57 -1.10
C ASN A 123 18.70 0.01 0.28
N ARG A 124 19.89 0.60 0.41
CA ARG A 124 20.30 1.28 1.65
C ARG A 124 19.39 2.46 1.97
N VAL A 125 19.05 3.28 0.99
CA VAL A 125 18.11 4.41 1.15
C VAL A 125 16.72 3.91 1.55
N LEU A 126 16.18 2.90 0.85
CA LEU A 126 14.87 2.34 1.18
C LEU A 126 14.82 1.81 2.61
N LEU A 127 15.86 1.09 3.05
CA LEU A 127 15.97 0.65 4.44
C LEU A 127 16.06 1.81 5.43
N LEU A 128 16.79 2.89 5.11
CA LEU A 128 16.82 4.09 5.96
C LEU A 128 15.43 4.71 6.13
N LEU A 129 14.66 4.78 5.04
CA LEU A 129 13.28 5.26 5.07
C LEU A 129 12.38 4.35 5.92
N HIS A 130 12.54 3.03 5.82
CA HIS A 130 11.81 2.08 6.67
C HIS A 130 12.24 2.14 8.15
N ALA A 131 13.51 2.46 8.43
CA ALA A 131 14.04 2.66 9.77
C ALA A 131 13.76 4.06 10.35
N ASN A 132 13.09 4.93 9.59
CA ASN A 132 12.87 6.34 9.94
C ASN A 132 14.17 7.13 10.23
N LYS A 133 15.28 6.77 9.59
CA LYS A 133 16.58 7.45 9.70
C LYS A 133 16.71 8.51 8.61
N MET A 134 15.88 9.54 8.69
CA MET A 134 15.67 10.52 7.61
C MET A 134 16.90 11.36 7.28
N ASP A 135 17.72 11.74 8.26
CA ASP A 135 18.92 12.57 8.00
C ASP A 135 19.96 11.82 7.16
N GLN A 136 20.21 10.54 7.51
CA GLN A 136 21.09 9.67 6.73
C GLN A 136 20.53 9.40 5.33
N ALA A 137 19.20 9.26 5.19
CA ALA A 137 18.57 9.07 3.89
C ALA A 137 18.75 10.29 3.00
N ARG A 138 18.52 11.49 3.54
CA ARG A 138 18.64 12.76 2.83
C ARG A 138 20.07 13.02 2.36
N GLU A 139 21.03 12.79 3.24
CA GLU A 139 22.46 12.95 2.92
C GLU A 139 22.90 11.98 1.84
N LEU A 140 22.55 10.69 1.96
CA LEU A 140 22.93 9.68 0.98
C LEU A 140 22.33 9.98 -0.39
N VAL A 141 21.04 10.31 -0.43
CA VAL A 141 20.30 10.59 -1.66
C VAL A 141 20.76 11.87 -2.35
N ALA A 142 21.31 12.84 -1.62
CA ALA A 142 21.87 14.07 -2.19
C ALA A 142 23.11 13.80 -3.04
N ALA A 143 23.91 12.77 -2.71
CA ALA A 143 25.12 12.40 -3.46
C ALA A 143 24.85 11.51 -4.69
N LEU A 144 23.70 10.82 -4.74
CA LEU A 144 23.41 9.85 -5.80
C LEU A 144 23.33 10.42 -7.23
N PRO A 145 22.83 11.64 -7.49
CA PRO A 145 22.81 12.21 -8.84
C PRO A 145 24.21 12.36 -9.45
N ASP A 146 25.20 12.74 -8.64
CA ASP A 146 26.58 12.88 -9.10
C ASP A 146 27.23 11.51 -9.39
N MET A 147 26.82 10.48 -8.63
CA MET A 147 27.33 9.12 -8.79
C MET A 147 26.68 8.37 -9.97
N PHE A 148 25.40 8.65 -10.25
CA PHE A 148 24.59 7.95 -11.24
C PHE A 148 23.79 8.93 -12.12
N PRO A 149 24.46 9.82 -12.88
CA PRO A 149 23.80 10.91 -13.62
C PRO A 149 22.85 10.40 -14.71
N ASP A 150 23.14 9.23 -15.28
CA ASP A 150 22.32 8.63 -16.34
C ASP A 150 21.11 7.84 -15.80
N SER A 151 20.92 7.76 -14.49
CA SER A 151 19.81 6.99 -13.93
C SER A 151 18.65 7.86 -13.44
N VAL A 152 17.44 7.32 -13.54
CA VAL A 152 16.22 7.91 -12.95
C VAL A 152 16.12 7.56 -11.46
N MET A 153 16.80 6.51 -10.99
CA MET A 153 16.67 6.03 -9.61
C MET A 153 17.03 7.08 -8.54
N PRO A 154 18.13 7.87 -8.66
CA PRO A 154 18.43 8.93 -7.70
C PRO A 154 17.28 9.93 -7.53
N LEU A 155 16.66 10.33 -8.65
CA LEU A 155 15.52 11.23 -8.66
C LEU A 155 14.28 10.62 -7.98
N LEU A 156 13.99 9.34 -8.24
CA LEU A 156 12.88 8.63 -7.59
C LEU A 156 13.10 8.50 -6.08
N LEU A 157 14.34 8.24 -5.67
CA LEU A 157 14.70 8.18 -4.25
C LEU A 157 14.59 9.55 -3.58
N GLN A 158 15.02 10.63 -4.24
CA GLN A 158 14.80 12.01 -3.76
C GLN A 158 13.31 12.30 -3.54
N ALA A 159 12.47 11.97 -4.50
CA ALA A 159 11.02 12.09 -4.36
C ALA A 159 10.49 11.23 -3.20
N ALA A 160 10.97 10.00 -3.04
CA ALA A 160 10.57 9.12 -1.94
C ALA A 160 10.95 9.68 -0.56
N VAL A 161 12.13 10.28 -0.41
CA VAL A 161 12.53 10.98 0.83
C VAL A 161 11.57 12.14 1.11
N LEU A 162 11.27 12.98 0.11
CA LEU A 162 10.36 14.12 0.26
C LEU A 162 8.94 13.69 0.66
N VAL A 163 8.42 12.62 0.05
CA VAL A 163 7.11 12.04 0.41
C VAL A 163 7.11 11.54 1.85
N ARG A 164 8.18 10.87 2.29
CA ARG A 164 8.34 10.42 3.69
C ARG A 164 8.43 11.57 4.68
N GLU A 165 8.92 12.73 4.26
CA GLU A 165 8.91 13.97 5.04
C GLU A 165 7.58 14.74 4.99
N ASN A 166 6.53 14.17 4.39
CA ASN A 166 5.24 14.82 4.18
C ASN A 166 5.33 16.08 3.30
N LYS A 167 6.26 16.10 2.34
CA LYS A 167 6.49 17.20 1.37
C LYS A 167 6.13 16.78 -0.06
N ALA A 168 4.94 16.22 -0.24
CA ALA A 168 4.48 15.70 -1.54
C ALA A 168 4.53 16.74 -2.67
N GLY A 169 4.10 17.98 -2.41
CA GLY A 169 4.15 19.04 -3.43
C GLY A 169 5.56 19.35 -3.94
N LYS A 170 6.58 19.28 -3.08
CA LYS A 170 7.98 19.43 -3.51
C LYS A 170 8.46 18.25 -4.35
N ALA A 171 8.01 17.04 -4.02
CA ALA A 171 8.32 15.85 -4.81
C ALA A 171 7.67 15.94 -6.21
N GLU A 172 6.43 16.42 -6.29
CA GLU A 172 5.70 16.63 -7.55
C GLU A 172 6.37 17.67 -8.45
N GLU A 173 6.83 18.78 -7.86
CA GLU A 173 7.57 19.83 -8.55
C GLU A 173 8.90 19.30 -9.10
N LEU A 174 9.68 18.62 -8.24
CA LEU A 174 10.95 18.00 -8.63
C LEU A 174 10.76 17.03 -9.80
N LEU A 175 9.80 16.10 -9.70
CA LEU A 175 9.53 15.14 -10.77
C LEU A 175 9.04 15.84 -12.05
N GLY A 176 8.21 16.88 -11.94
CA GLY A 176 7.73 17.65 -13.09
C GLY A 176 8.88 18.31 -13.87
N GLN A 177 9.77 19.02 -13.17
CA GLN A 177 10.92 19.69 -13.79
C GLN A 177 11.86 18.72 -14.50
N PHE A 178 12.09 17.53 -13.93
CA PHE A 178 12.98 16.54 -14.54
C PHE A 178 12.31 15.77 -15.69
N ALA A 179 10.99 15.62 -15.70
CA ALA A 179 10.26 15.04 -16.83
C ALA A 179 10.42 15.89 -18.10
N GLU A 180 10.48 17.21 -17.96
CA GLU A 180 10.72 18.14 -19.07
C GLU A 180 12.18 18.13 -19.54
N LYS A 181 13.13 18.02 -18.61
CA LYS A 181 14.58 17.97 -18.92
C LYS A 181 15.02 16.65 -19.55
N LEU A 182 14.33 15.55 -19.26
CA LEU A 182 14.70 14.20 -19.69
C LEU A 182 13.56 13.53 -20.47
N PRO A 183 13.28 13.95 -21.72
CA PRO A 183 12.15 13.44 -22.50
C PRO A 183 12.18 11.92 -22.68
N ASP A 184 13.36 11.33 -22.89
CA ASP A 184 13.53 9.87 -23.07
C ASP A 184 13.16 9.05 -21.83
N LYS A 185 13.25 9.66 -20.64
CA LYS A 185 12.98 9.03 -19.34
C LYS A 185 11.67 9.53 -18.71
N SER A 186 10.99 10.45 -19.39
CA SER A 186 9.81 11.17 -18.90
C SER A 186 8.68 10.24 -18.46
N LYS A 187 8.46 9.13 -19.17
CA LYS A 187 7.42 8.14 -18.84
C LYS A 187 7.49 7.64 -17.40
N ILE A 188 8.66 7.19 -16.94
CA ILE A 188 8.83 6.67 -15.58
C ILE A 188 8.65 7.80 -14.54
N ILE A 189 9.15 8.99 -14.86
CA ILE A 189 9.09 10.17 -13.98
C ILE A 189 7.63 10.65 -13.83
N LEU A 190 6.87 10.70 -14.92
CA LEU A 190 5.46 11.10 -14.95
C LEU A 190 4.58 10.09 -14.23
N LEU A 191 4.85 8.78 -14.37
CA LEU A 191 4.16 7.74 -13.59
C LEU A 191 4.42 7.90 -12.09
N ALA A 192 5.67 8.15 -11.70
CA ALA A 192 6.00 8.42 -10.29
C ALA A 192 5.31 9.69 -9.78
N ARG A 193 5.29 10.77 -10.58
CA ARG A 193 4.62 12.03 -10.23
C ARG A 193 3.11 11.81 -10.05
N ALA A 194 2.49 11.06 -10.94
CA ALA A 194 1.08 10.71 -10.86
C ALA A 194 0.76 9.90 -9.60
N GLN A 195 1.58 8.90 -9.28
CA GLN A 195 1.42 8.08 -8.08
C GLN A 195 1.56 8.90 -6.80
N VAL A 196 2.57 9.78 -6.72
CA VAL A 196 2.78 10.67 -5.57
C VAL A 196 1.58 11.61 -5.40
N ALA A 197 1.15 12.27 -6.47
CA ALA A 197 0.01 13.18 -6.44
C ALA A 197 -1.31 12.48 -6.06
N ALA A 198 -1.55 11.28 -6.60
CA ALA A 198 -2.74 10.50 -6.23
C ALA A 198 -2.74 10.10 -4.75
N ALA A 199 -1.58 9.68 -4.22
CA ALA A 199 -1.42 9.35 -2.80
C ALA A 199 -1.57 10.58 -1.89
N ALA A 200 -1.14 11.75 -2.36
CA ALA A 200 -1.27 13.03 -1.65
C ALA A 200 -2.67 13.68 -1.78
N ASN A 201 -3.63 13.03 -2.45
CA ASN A 201 -4.96 13.57 -2.74
C ASN A 201 -4.93 14.85 -3.60
N HIS A 202 -4.02 14.90 -4.58
CA HIS A 202 -3.93 15.96 -5.60
C HIS A 202 -4.39 15.43 -6.97
N PRO A 203 -5.71 15.21 -7.18
CA PRO A 203 -6.22 14.51 -8.37
C PRO A 203 -5.93 15.25 -9.69
N PHE A 204 -5.88 16.59 -9.67
CA PHE A 204 -5.56 17.39 -10.86
C PHE A 204 -4.14 17.11 -11.37
N ILE A 205 -3.14 17.17 -10.48
CA ILE A 205 -1.72 16.93 -10.82
C ILE A 205 -1.51 15.48 -11.26
N ALA A 206 -2.22 14.54 -10.62
CA ALA A 206 -2.17 13.13 -10.99
C ALA A 206 -2.70 12.90 -12.42
N ALA A 207 -3.88 13.46 -12.73
CA ALA A 207 -4.47 13.36 -14.06
C ALA A 207 -3.62 14.05 -15.13
N GLU A 208 -3.13 15.25 -14.85
CA GLU A 208 -2.25 16.00 -15.76
C GLU A 208 -0.97 15.21 -16.08
N SER A 209 -0.36 14.59 -15.07
CA SER A 209 0.88 13.83 -15.24
C SER A 209 0.66 12.56 -16.08
N LEU A 210 -0.45 11.84 -15.87
CA LEU A 210 -0.81 10.67 -16.68
C LEU A 210 -1.15 11.04 -18.12
N ALA A 211 -1.86 12.14 -18.34
CA ALA A 211 -2.26 12.60 -19.66
C ALA A 211 -1.06 12.98 -20.56
N LYS A 212 0.09 13.33 -19.96
CA LYS A 212 1.35 13.63 -20.67
C LYS A 212 2.09 12.39 -21.21
N ILE A 213 1.60 11.18 -20.95
CA ILE A 213 2.26 9.94 -21.39
C ILE A 213 1.57 9.40 -22.66
N PRO A 214 2.11 9.65 -23.87
CA PRO A 214 1.41 9.35 -25.13
C PRO A 214 1.16 7.85 -25.33
N ASP A 215 2.14 7.00 -25.02
CA ASP A 215 2.07 5.55 -25.26
C ASP A 215 0.88 4.84 -24.60
N ILE A 216 0.38 5.39 -23.49
CA ILE A 216 -0.64 4.75 -22.67
C ILE A 216 -1.92 5.56 -22.58
N GLN A 217 -1.97 6.76 -23.17
CA GLN A 217 -3.04 7.75 -22.96
C GLN A 217 -4.44 7.19 -23.24
N HIS A 218 -4.58 6.39 -24.30
CA HIS A 218 -5.87 5.83 -24.74
C HIS A 218 -6.09 4.39 -24.27
N MET A 219 -5.15 3.79 -23.50
CA MET A 219 -5.34 2.44 -22.99
C MET A 219 -6.48 2.41 -21.97
N PRO A 220 -7.36 1.39 -21.97
CA PRO A 220 -8.55 1.36 -21.11
C PRO A 220 -8.27 1.63 -19.63
N ALA A 221 -7.19 1.05 -19.08
CA ALA A 221 -6.80 1.27 -17.69
C ALA A 221 -6.37 2.73 -17.41
N THR A 222 -5.67 3.37 -18.35
CA THR A 222 -5.28 4.78 -18.22
C THR A 222 -6.50 5.69 -18.36
N VAL A 223 -7.39 5.41 -19.30
CA VAL A 223 -8.64 6.17 -19.49
C VAL A 223 -9.49 6.09 -18.23
N ALA A 224 -9.73 4.89 -17.70
CA ALA A 224 -10.49 4.69 -16.47
C ALA A 224 -9.88 5.44 -15.27
N THR A 225 -8.55 5.38 -15.11
CA THR A 225 -7.87 6.10 -14.02
C THR A 225 -7.92 7.62 -14.21
N LEU A 226 -7.75 8.14 -15.42
CA LEU A 226 -7.88 9.56 -15.74
C LEU A 226 -9.30 10.08 -15.47
N VAL A 227 -10.33 9.34 -15.89
CA VAL A 227 -11.74 9.67 -15.64
C VAL A 227 -12.01 9.71 -14.15
N ALA A 228 -11.62 8.67 -13.40
CA ALA A 228 -11.82 8.63 -11.95
C ALA A 228 -11.09 9.76 -11.21
N LEU A 229 -9.88 10.12 -11.64
CA LEU A 229 -9.13 11.24 -11.07
C LEU A 229 -9.81 12.58 -11.37
N LYS A 230 -10.28 12.78 -12.61
CA LYS A 230 -10.99 14.01 -13.01
C LYS A 230 -12.36 14.15 -12.35
N GLU A 231 -13.13 13.06 -12.23
CA GLU A 231 -14.37 13.03 -11.42
C GLU A 231 -14.08 13.44 -9.97
N ARG A 232 -13.03 12.89 -9.37
CA ARG A 232 -12.61 13.25 -8.01
C ARG A 232 -12.16 14.71 -7.88
N ALA A 233 -11.61 15.28 -8.94
CA ALA A 233 -11.26 16.70 -9.02
C ALA A 233 -12.48 17.62 -9.26
N GLY A 234 -13.65 17.06 -9.56
CA GLY A 234 -14.85 17.81 -9.96
C GLY A 234 -14.84 18.25 -11.43
N ASP A 235 -13.87 17.80 -12.24
CA ASP A 235 -13.73 18.11 -13.66
C ASP A 235 -14.50 17.09 -14.52
N ILE A 236 -15.83 17.19 -14.48
CA ILE A 236 -16.72 16.26 -15.22
C ILE A 236 -16.58 16.44 -16.73
N ASP A 237 -16.46 17.69 -17.19
CA ASP A 237 -16.24 18.01 -18.60
C ASP A 237 -14.94 17.42 -19.12
N GLY A 238 -13.85 17.59 -18.37
CA GLY A 238 -12.57 17.02 -18.73
C GLY A 238 -12.57 15.48 -18.69
N ALA A 239 -13.33 14.87 -17.78
CA ALA A 239 -13.49 13.41 -17.73
C ALA A 239 -14.25 12.89 -18.97
N ALA A 240 -15.34 13.56 -19.36
CA ALA A 240 -16.05 13.27 -20.60
C ALA A 240 -15.13 13.43 -21.82
N ALA A 241 -14.34 14.50 -21.88
CA ALA A 241 -13.40 14.74 -22.97
C ALA A 241 -12.32 13.64 -23.09
N VAL A 242 -11.86 13.07 -21.97
CA VAL A 242 -10.93 11.93 -21.99
C VAL A 242 -11.58 10.71 -22.64
N LEU A 243 -12.83 10.39 -22.29
CA LEU A 243 -13.59 9.29 -22.90
C LEU A 243 -13.82 9.53 -24.40
N ASP A 244 -14.27 10.73 -24.78
CA ASP A 244 -14.49 11.10 -26.18
C ASP A 244 -13.19 11.02 -27.00
N SER A 245 -12.05 11.43 -26.42
CA SER A 245 -10.74 11.29 -27.06
C SER A 245 -10.32 9.84 -27.26
N ALA A 246 -10.62 8.97 -26.28
CA ALA A 246 -10.32 7.55 -26.35
C ALA A 246 -11.19 6.87 -27.43
N ILE A 247 -12.49 7.16 -27.48
CA ILE A 247 -13.40 6.66 -28.53
C ILE A 247 -12.86 7.04 -29.92
N LYS A 248 -12.51 8.32 -30.13
CA LYS A 248 -11.93 8.78 -31.41
C LYS A 248 -10.64 8.06 -31.79
N TRP A 249 -9.79 7.76 -30.81
CA TRP A 249 -8.55 7.03 -31.07
C TRP A 249 -8.82 5.57 -31.45
N TRP A 250 -9.67 4.87 -30.69
CA TRP A 250 -9.99 3.45 -30.92
C TRP A 250 -10.84 3.22 -32.18
N LEU A 251 -11.65 4.20 -32.60
CA LEU A 251 -12.35 4.16 -33.90
C LEU A 251 -11.37 4.10 -35.09
N ASN A 252 -10.25 4.81 -34.98
CA ASN A 252 -9.24 4.89 -36.04
C ASN A 252 -8.15 3.81 -35.89
N ALA A 253 -8.08 3.16 -34.74
CA ALA A 253 -7.15 2.07 -34.52
C ALA A 253 -7.63 0.83 -35.30
N MET A 254 -6.84 0.36 -36.26
CA MET A 254 -7.06 -0.92 -36.94
C MET A 254 -6.82 -2.08 -35.95
N THR A 255 -7.73 -2.28 -35.02
CA THR A 255 -7.69 -3.35 -34.04
C THR A 255 -8.99 -4.12 -34.08
N GLU A 256 -8.91 -5.45 -34.25
CA GLU A 256 -10.05 -6.38 -34.27
C GLU A 256 -10.72 -6.56 -32.89
N ASP A 257 -10.38 -5.74 -31.92
CA ASP A 257 -10.64 -5.99 -30.50
C ASP A 257 -11.89 -5.24 -30.00
N ASN A 258 -12.70 -5.91 -29.17
CA ASN A 258 -13.89 -5.39 -28.50
C ASN A 258 -13.62 -4.24 -27.50
N LYS A 259 -12.46 -3.60 -27.55
CA LYS A 259 -12.07 -2.51 -26.63
C LYS A 259 -12.89 -1.25 -26.87
N LEU A 260 -13.22 -0.96 -28.14
CA LEU A 260 -14.02 0.21 -28.49
C LEU A 260 -15.42 0.12 -27.88
N SER A 261 -16.10 -1.02 -27.98
CA SER A 261 -17.45 -1.20 -27.42
C SER A 261 -17.47 -1.01 -25.91
N VAL A 262 -16.47 -1.56 -25.21
CA VAL A 262 -16.32 -1.39 -23.75
C VAL A 262 -16.13 0.09 -23.40
N ILE A 263 -15.25 0.82 -24.10
CA ILE A 263 -15.02 2.24 -23.82
C ILE A 263 -16.27 3.08 -24.13
N MET A 264 -16.96 2.81 -25.23
CA MET A 264 -18.20 3.52 -25.58
C MET A 264 -19.32 3.25 -24.57
N GLN A 265 -19.45 2.01 -24.08
CA GLN A 265 -20.44 1.64 -23.07
C GLN A 265 -20.16 2.38 -21.76
N GLU A 266 -18.91 2.37 -21.29
CA GLU A 266 -18.50 3.12 -20.11
C GLU A 266 -18.67 4.64 -20.29
N ALA A 267 -18.42 5.17 -21.48
CA ALA A 267 -18.65 6.58 -21.77
C ALA A 267 -20.14 6.95 -21.73
N ALA A 268 -21.01 6.12 -22.29
CA ALA A 268 -22.45 6.32 -22.24
C ALA A 268 -22.97 6.24 -20.79
N SER A 269 -22.54 5.23 -20.03
CA SER A 269 -22.86 5.09 -18.61
C SER A 269 -22.34 6.27 -17.78
N PHE A 270 -21.13 6.77 -18.07
CA PHE A 270 -20.58 7.97 -17.45
C PHE A 270 -21.46 9.19 -17.72
N LYS A 271 -21.83 9.43 -18.98
CA LYS A 271 -22.66 10.58 -19.37
C LYS A 271 -24.05 10.52 -18.72
N LEU A 272 -24.66 9.34 -18.64
CA LEU A 272 -25.93 9.13 -17.92
C LEU A 272 -25.80 9.46 -16.43
N ARG A 273 -24.75 9.00 -15.74
CA ARG A 273 -24.52 9.32 -14.31
C ARG A 273 -24.38 10.81 -14.02
N HIS A 274 -23.94 11.59 -15.01
CA HIS A 274 -23.73 13.03 -14.90
C HIS A 274 -24.81 13.86 -15.61
N GLY A 275 -25.98 13.28 -15.89
CA GLY A 275 -27.16 13.99 -16.41
C GLY A 275 -27.06 14.40 -17.89
N ARG A 276 -26.16 13.80 -18.68
CA ARG A 276 -26.03 14.01 -20.12
C ARG A 276 -26.74 12.90 -20.89
N GLU A 277 -28.06 12.86 -20.75
CA GLU A 277 -28.90 11.78 -21.25
C GLU A 277 -28.94 11.71 -22.78
N GLU A 278 -28.98 12.85 -23.46
CA GLU A 278 -28.97 12.94 -24.94
C GLU A 278 -27.68 12.35 -25.52
N ASP A 279 -26.51 12.79 -25.02
CA ASP A 279 -25.21 12.27 -25.46
C ASP A 279 -25.05 10.77 -25.17
N ALA A 280 -25.56 10.31 -24.01
CA ALA A 280 -25.55 8.90 -23.65
C ALA A 280 -26.44 8.07 -24.60
N SER A 281 -27.62 8.60 -24.95
CA SER A 281 -28.53 7.96 -25.89
C SER A 281 -27.89 7.79 -27.26
N HIS A 282 -27.22 8.82 -27.78
CA HIS A 282 -26.50 8.74 -29.05
C HIS A 282 -25.40 7.66 -29.05
N LEU A 283 -24.63 7.56 -27.97
CA LEU A 283 -23.59 6.53 -27.85
C LEU A 283 -24.18 5.12 -27.76
N PHE A 284 -25.28 4.92 -27.01
CA PHE A 284 -25.94 3.61 -26.95
C PHE A 284 -26.59 3.23 -28.29
N GLU A 285 -27.17 4.18 -29.03
CA GLU A 285 -27.67 3.90 -30.38
C GLU A 285 -26.56 3.41 -31.31
N GLU A 286 -25.39 4.05 -31.26
CA GLU A 286 -24.24 3.66 -32.08
C GLU A 286 -23.72 2.27 -31.71
N LEU A 287 -23.66 1.95 -30.40
CA LEU A 287 -23.29 0.63 -29.90
C LEU A 287 -24.26 -0.48 -30.33
N VAL A 288 -25.57 -0.21 -30.30
CA VAL A 288 -26.59 -1.16 -30.74
C VAL A 288 -26.46 -1.42 -32.25
N LYS A 289 -26.17 -0.39 -33.05
CA LYS A 289 -25.98 -0.50 -34.51
C LYS A 289 -24.71 -1.30 -34.88
N THR A 290 -23.62 -1.13 -34.12
CA THR A 290 -22.31 -1.72 -34.45
C THR A 290 -22.10 -3.11 -33.85
N HIS A 291 -22.42 -3.30 -32.57
CA HIS A 291 -22.11 -4.53 -31.84
C HIS A 291 -23.33 -5.37 -31.47
N GLY A 292 -24.55 -4.81 -31.52
CA GLY A 292 -25.77 -5.55 -31.23
C GLY A 292 -25.86 -6.13 -29.81
N SER A 293 -25.16 -5.51 -28.83
CA SER A 293 -25.16 -5.97 -27.43
C SER A 293 -26.50 -5.71 -26.74
N ILE A 294 -26.96 -6.67 -25.95
CA ILE A 294 -28.17 -6.54 -25.11
C ILE A 294 -27.98 -5.44 -24.06
N GLU A 295 -26.78 -5.31 -23.50
CA GLU A 295 -26.49 -4.29 -22.48
C GLU A 295 -26.59 -2.88 -23.06
N ALA A 296 -26.10 -2.67 -24.29
CA ALA A 296 -26.24 -1.41 -24.99
C ALA A 296 -27.71 -1.11 -25.32
N LEU A 297 -28.51 -2.13 -25.65
CA LEU A 297 -29.95 -1.98 -25.89
C LEU A 297 -30.70 -1.58 -24.61
N VAL A 298 -30.36 -2.17 -23.47
CA VAL A 298 -30.92 -1.78 -22.16
C VAL A 298 -30.52 -0.35 -21.81
N GLY A 299 -29.25 0.02 -22.04
CA GLY A 299 -28.77 1.39 -21.88
C GLY A 299 -29.57 2.38 -22.73
N LEU A 300 -29.80 2.03 -24.01
CA LEU A 300 -30.58 2.84 -24.95
C LEU A 300 -32.04 3.01 -24.53
N VAL A 301 -32.71 1.95 -24.09
CA VAL A 301 -34.08 2.03 -23.58
C VAL A 301 -34.13 2.94 -22.35
N THR A 302 -33.16 2.80 -21.45
CA THR A 302 -33.08 3.60 -20.21
C THR A 302 -32.85 5.08 -20.51
N THR A 303 -31.92 5.42 -21.40
CA THR A 303 -31.68 6.82 -21.80
C THR A 303 -32.85 7.38 -22.60
N SER A 304 -33.38 6.61 -23.55
CA SER A 304 -34.50 7.06 -24.39
C SER A 304 -35.75 7.31 -23.55
N ALA A 305 -35.99 6.55 -22.48
CA ALA A 305 -37.16 6.78 -21.62
C ALA A 305 -37.19 8.18 -20.98
N HIS A 306 -36.03 8.82 -20.81
CA HIS A 306 -35.95 10.18 -20.26
C HIS A 306 -36.14 11.27 -21.33
N VAL A 307 -35.81 10.97 -22.59
CA VAL A 307 -35.83 11.93 -23.71
C VAL A 307 -37.08 11.78 -24.58
N ASP A 308 -37.47 10.54 -24.89
CA ASP A 308 -38.52 10.14 -25.82
C ASP A 308 -39.06 8.73 -25.49
N VAL A 309 -40.22 8.70 -24.82
CA VAL A 309 -40.87 7.46 -24.35
C VAL A 309 -41.27 6.55 -25.52
N ASP A 310 -41.77 7.11 -26.62
CA ASP A 310 -42.22 6.34 -27.78
C ASP A 310 -41.04 5.60 -28.43
N LYS A 311 -39.87 6.27 -28.52
CA LYS A 311 -38.64 5.62 -28.97
C LYS A 311 -38.20 4.52 -28.01
N ALA A 312 -38.27 4.74 -26.70
CA ALA A 312 -37.92 3.74 -25.71
C ALA A 312 -38.76 2.45 -25.85
N GLU A 313 -40.08 2.58 -25.99
CA GLU A 313 -40.99 1.45 -26.23
C GLU A 313 -40.67 0.70 -27.54
N SER A 314 -40.22 1.42 -28.56
CA SER A 314 -39.82 0.81 -29.84
C SER A 314 -38.56 -0.06 -29.70
N TYR A 315 -37.62 0.34 -28.86
CA TYR A 315 -36.40 -0.42 -28.56
C TYR A 315 -36.65 -1.55 -27.57
N GLU A 316 -37.56 -1.36 -26.60
CA GLU A 316 -37.96 -2.37 -25.63
C GLU A 316 -38.49 -3.65 -26.33
N LYS A 317 -39.26 -3.50 -27.41
CA LYS A 317 -39.78 -4.63 -28.21
C LYS A 317 -38.69 -5.54 -28.79
N ARG A 318 -37.44 -5.06 -28.86
CA ARG A 318 -36.27 -5.85 -29.33
C ARG A 318 -35.61 -6.65 -28.21
N LEU A 319 -35.94 -6.38 -26.94
CA LEU A 319 -35.46 -7.16 -25.81
C LEU A 319 -36.15 -8.53 -25.79
N LYS A 320 -35.39 -9.57 -25.43
CA LYS A 320 -35.94 -10.92 -25.32
C LYS A 320 -36.83 -11.01 -24.08
N PRO A 321 -38.06 -11.56 -24.18
CA PRO A 321 -38.88 -11.82 -23.00
C PRO A 321 -38.15 -12.76 -22.04
N LEU A 322 -38.21 -12.48 -20.74
CA LEU A 322 -37.62 -13.34 -19.72
C LEU A 322 -38.45 -14.63 -19.59
N PRO A 323 -37.90 -15.81 -19.93
CA PRO A 323 -38.65 -17.06 -19.84
C PRO A 323 -38.96 -17.38 -18.37
N GLY A 324 -40.24 -17.62 -18.07
CA GLY A 324 -40.72 -18.03 -16.74
C GLY A 324 -41.32 -16.93 -15.87
N LEU A 325 -41.37 -15.68 -16.34
CA LEU A 325 -41.87 -14.51 -15.60
C LEU A 325 -43.35 -14.18 -15.91
N ASN A 326 -44.20 -15.21 -15.99
CA ASN A 326 -45.63 -15.02 -16.22
C ASN A 326 -46.37 -14.87 -14.88
N GLY A 327 -47.08 -13.75 -14.69
CA GLY A 327 -47.93 -13.52 -13.51
C GLY A 327 -47.30 -12.68 -12.39
N VAL A 328 -46.26 -11.90 -12.69
CA VAL A 328 -45.73 -10.88 -11.78
C VAL A 328 -46.54 -9.59 -11.96
N ASP A 329 -47.28 -9.21 -10.92
CA ASP A 329 -48.03 -7.96 -10.86
C ASP A 329 -47.08 -6.81 -10.49
N VAL A 330 -46.65 -6.07 -11.52
CA VAL A 330 -45.71 -4.94 -11.40
C VAL A 330 -46.31 -3.82 -10.55
N ASP A 331 -47.60 -3.51 -10.73
CA ASP A 331 -48.30 -2.45 -9.99
C ASP A 331 -48.38 -2.74 -8.49
N SER A 332 -48.54 -4.01 -8.12
CA SER A 332 -48.51 -4.45 -6.72
C SER A 332 -47.11 -4.37 -6.12
N LEU A 333 -46.08 -4.69 -6.91
CA LEU A 333 -44.68 -4.62 -6.49
C LEU A 333 -44.20 -3.17 -6.27
N GLU A 334 -44.56 -2.24 -7.13
CA GLU A 334 -44.22 -0.82 -6.97
C GLU A 334 -44.87 -0.20 -5.71
N LYS A 335 -46.04 -0.71 -5.31
CA LYS A 335 -46.74 -0.30 -4.08
C LYS A 335 -46.20 -0.98 -2.82
N THR A 336 -45.43 -2.06 -2.95
CA THR A 336 -44.74 -2.63 -1.80
C THR A 336 -43.51 -1.81 -1.44
N SER A 337 -43.33 -1.51 -0.15
CA SER A 337 -42.08 -0.90 0.34
C SER A 337 -40.93 -1.84 -0.03
N GLY A 338 -40.10 -1.42 -1.01
CA GLY A 338 -39.15 -2.28 -1.72
C GLY A 338 -38.38 -3.28 -0.86
N ALA A 339 -38.05 -4.43 -1.45
CA ALA A 339 -37.29 -5.48 -0.77
C ALA A 339 -35.98 -4.92 -0.20
N LYS A 340 -35.76 -5.10 1.11
CA LYS A 340 -34.48 -4.76 1.74
C LYS A 340 -33.36 -5.52 1.03
N HIS A 341 -32.30 -4.81 0.66
CA HIS A 341 -31.09 -5.36 0.07
C HIS A 341 -30.61 -6.58 0.87
N VAL A 342 -30.80 -7.77 0.32
CA VAL A 342 -30.18 -8.98 0.86
C VAL A 342 -28.77 -8.97 0.28
N GLU A 343 -27.79 -8.55 1.08
CA GLU A 343 -26.39 -8.79 0.74
C GLU A 343 -26.21 -10.28 0.47
N SER A 344 -25.86 -10.62 -0.78
CA SER A 344 -25.63 -11.97 -1.25
C SER A 344 -24.56 -12.66 -0.40
N ALA A 345 -25.00 -13.49 0.54
CA ALA A 345 -24.17 -14.51 1.13
C ALA A 345 -23.88 -15.57 0.06
N SER A 346 -22.66 -15.52 -0.47
CA SER A 346 -21.84 -16.65 -0.92
C SER A 346 -22.58 -17.91 -1.40
N TYR A 347 -22.59 -18.07 -2.72
CA TYR A 347 -22.35 -19.33 -3.44
C TYR A 347 -21.92 -20.47 -2.52
N PHE A 348 -22.76 -21.49 -2.32
CA PHE A 348 -22.35 -22.90 -2.21
C PHE A 348 -23.56 -23.83 -2.37
N GLU A 349 -23.31 -24.87 -3.17
CA GLU A 349 -24.04 -26.14 -3.28
C GLU A 349 -25.28 -26.21 -4.18
N VAL A 350 -24.99 -26.45 -5.46
CA VAL A 350 -25.85 -27.22 -6.37
C VAL A 350 -25.74 -28.69 -5.95
N ASN A 351 -26.85 -29.30 -5.52
CA ASN A 351 -27.02 -30.74 -5.56
C ASN A 351 -28.31 -31.04 -6.33
N GLU A 352 -28.14 -31.65 -7.50
CA GLU A 352 -29.20 -32.26 -8.29
C GLU A 352 -29.79 -33.47 -7.55
N ALA A 353 -31.11 -33.57 -7.52
CA ALA A 353 -31.81 -34.85 -7.43
C ALA A 353 -33.15 -34.74 -8.16
N HIS A 354 -33.27 -35.52 -9.23
CA HIS A 354 -34.49 -35.81 -9.97
C HIS A 354 -35.59 -36.44 -9.09
N GLY A 355 -36.85 -36.16 -9.42
CA GLY A 355 -38.00 -36.94 -8.95
C GLY A 355 -39.35 -36.23 -9.16
N GLU A 356 -40.04 -36.56 -10.24
CA GLU A 356 -41.45 -36.22 -10.47
C GLU A 356 -42.35 -36.84 -9.39
N GLY A 357 -43.38 -36.11 -8.95
CA GLY A 357 -44.40 -36.67 -8.07
C GLY A 357 -45.36 -35.63 -7.47
N LYS A 358 -46.62 -35.70 -7.91
CA LYS A 358 -47.75 -34.81 -7.57
C LYS A 358 -48.08 -34.67 -6.07
N ASN A 359 -48.72 -33.53 -5.79
CA ASN A 359 -49.77 -33.23 -4.79
C ASN A 359 -49.42 -32.71 -3.37
N LYS A 360 -49.99 -31.51 -3.13
CA LYS A 360 -50.69 -31.00 -1.94
C LYS A 360 -49.90 -30.61 -0.68
N ASP A 361 -49.99 -29.31 -0.42
CA ASP A 361 -50.27 -28.67 0.87
C ASP A 361 -49.67 -29.28 2.15
N LYS A 362 -48.65 -28.59 2.67
CA LYS A 362 -48.65 -28.04 4.04
C LYS A 362 -47.38 -27.22 4.28
N ALA A 363 -47.54 -25.92 4.49
CA ALA A 363 -46.48 -25.04 4.98
C ALA A 363 -45.91 -25.56 6.31
N LYS A 364 -44.66 -26.04 6.30
CA LYS A 364 -43.93 -26.42 7.51
C LYS A 364 -43.66 -25.16 8.35
N LYS A 365 -44.44 -24.94 9.41
CA LYS A 365 -44.18 -23.89 10.41
C LYS A 365 -42.79 -24.13 11.02
N LYS A 366 -41.85 -23.20 10.79
CA LYS A 366 -40.53 -23.21 11.43
C LYS A 366 -40.72 -23.16 12.95
N ARG A 367 -40.26 -24.20 13.66
CA ARG A 367 -40.27 -24.31 15.13
C ARG A 367 -39.45 -23.14 15.71
N LYS A 368 -40.10 -22.20 16.41
CA LYS A 368 -39.37 -21.18 17.21
C LYS A 368 -38.63 -21.91 18.33
N ARG A 369 -37.29 -21.79 18.38
CA ARG A 369 -36.48 -22.33 19.47
C ARG A 369 -36.74 -21.53 20.75
N LYS A 370 -36.77 -22.20 21.91
CA LYS A 370 -36.96 -21.55 23.21
C LYS A 370 -35.81 -20.56 23.49
N PRO A 371 -36.07 -19.39 24.10
CA PRO A 371 -35.02 -18.45 24.51
C PRO A 371 -34.03 -19.15 25.47
N ARG A 372 -32.73 -18.92 25.27
CA ARG A 372 -31.68 -19.43 26.15
C ARG A 372 -31.50 -18.43 27.29
N TYR A 373 -31.91 -18.79 28.51
CA TYR A 373 -31.74 -17.94 29.68
C TYR A 373 -30.30 -18.02 30.23
N PRO A 374 -29.80 -16.96 30.91
CA PRO A 374 -28.53 -17.00 31.62
C PRO A 374 -28.48 -18.13 32.67
N LYS A 375 -27.27 -18.62 32.94
CA LYS A 375 -27.04 -19.75 33.85
C LYS A 375 -27.54 -19.40 35.26
N GLY A 376 -28.61 -20.08 35.72
CA GLY A 376 -29.22 -19.88 37.04
C GLY A 376 -30.52 -19.06 37.07
N PHE A 377 -31.10 -18.67 35.92
CA PHE A 377 -32.40 -17.98 35.86
C PHE A 377 -33.56 -18.98 35.78
N ASP A 378 -34.41 -19.01 36.81
CA ASP A 378 -35.64 -19.81 36.85
C ASP A 378 -36.85 -18.96 36.41
N PRO A 379 -37.55 -19.31 35.31
CA PRO A 379 -38.67 -18.51 34.79
C PRO A 379 -39.89 -18.42 35.72
N ALA A 380 -40.06 -19.36 36.65
CA ALA A 380 -41.21 -19.39 37.57
C ALA A 380 -41.03 -18.48 38.79
N ASN A 381 -39.78 -18.19 39.15
CA ASN A 381 -39.40 -17.27 40.22
C ASN A 381 -38.21 -16.43 39.75
N PRO A 382 -38.45 -15.36 38.98
CA PRO A 382 -37.37 -14.47 38.60
C PRO A 382 -36.79 -13.90 39.90
N GLY A 383 -35.57 -14.30 40.22
CA GLY A 383 -34.84 -13.72 41.35
C GLY A 383 -34.71 -12.21 41.21
N PRO A 384 -34.15 -11.52 42.22
CA PRO A 384 -34.00 -10.07 42.22
C PRO A 384 -33.45 -9.57 40.87
N PRO A 385 -34.00 -8.47 40.32
CA PRO A 385 -33.60 -7.97 39.03
C PRO A 385 -32.07 -7.79 38.98
N PRO A 386 -31.42 -8.05 37.84
CA PRO A 386 -29.98 -7.88 37.71
C PRO A 386 -29.56 -6.47 38.16
N ASP A 387 -28.46 -6.40 38.91
CA ASP A 387 -27.90 -5.17 39.47
C ASP A 387 -28.03 -3.98 38.48
N PRO A 388 -28.71 -2.88 38.86
CA PRO A 388 -28.92 -1.73 38.00
C PRO A 388 -27.61 -1.06 37.57
N GLU A 389 -26.47 -1.30 38.22
CA GLU A 389 -25.17 -0.78 37.79
C GLU A 389 -24.42 -1.74 36.85
N ARG A 390 -25.07 -2.85 36.40
CA ARG A 390 -24.43 -3.85 35.54
C ARG A 390 -24.08 -3.35 34.15
N TRP A 391 -24.80 -2.35 33.63
CA TRP A 391 -24.50 -1.74 32.34
C TRP A 391 -23.48 -0.60 32.45
N LEU A 392 -23.16 -0.13 33.66
CA LEU A 392 -22.12 0.87 33.87
C LEU A 392 -20.71 0.28 33.69
N PRO A 393 -19.76 1.04 33.13
CA PRO A 393 -18.34 0.70 33.13
C PRO A 393 -17.89 0.31 34.54
N LYS A 394 -17.05 -0.75 34.66
CA LYS A 394 -16.70 -1.36 35.96
C LYS A 394 -16.12 -0.38 36.99
N ARG A 395 -15.57 0.76 36.57
CA ARG A 395 -15.00 1.82 37.42
C ARG A 395 -16.05 2.75 38.04
N GLU A 396 -17.23 2.84 37.42
CA GLU A 396 -18.35 3.70 37.83
C GLU A 396 -19.37 2.95 38.69
N ARG A 397 -19.14 1.65 38.92
CA ARG A 397 -19.97 0.83 39.81
C ARG A 397 -19.63 1.15 41.26
N SER A 398 -20.63 1.25 42.11
CA SER A 398 -20.52 1.39 43.57
C SER A 398 -19.64 0.31 44.21
N SER A 399 -19.60 -0.89 43.62
CA SER A 399 -18.73 -2.00 44.05
C SER A 399 -17.26 -1.85 43.64
N TYR A 400 -16.90 -0.82 42.88
CA TYR A 400 -15.53 -0.60 42.43
C TYR A 400 -14.63 -0.08 43.55
N ARG A 401 -13.70 -0.94 43.99
CA ARG A 401 -12.63 -0.56 44.90
C ARG A 401 -11.31 -0.43 44.11
N PRO A 402 -10.82 0.80 43.83
CA PRO A 402 -9.56 0.99 43.11
C PRO A 402 -8.38 0.46 43.94
N ARG A 403 -7.48 -0.30 43.29
CA ARG A 403 -6.23 -0.77 43.92
C ARG A 403 -5.31 0.42 44.16
N ARG A 404 -4.61 0.44 45.31
CA ARG A 404 -3.84 1.58 45.88
C ARG A 404 -2.84 2.28 44.94
N LYS A 405 -2.49 1.71 43.77
CA LYS A 405 -1.53 2.30 42.82
C LYS A 405 -2.15 3.27 41.80
N ASP A 406 -3.48 3.23 41.60
CA ASP A 406 -4.15 3.95 40.49
C ASP A 406 -5.04 5.13 40.93
N LYS A 407 -4.85 5.67 42.14
CA LYS A 407 -5.64 6.83 42.62
C LYS A 407 -5.46 8.10 41.77
N ARG A 408 -4.34 8.26 41.05
CA ARG A 408 -4.10 9.41 40.15
C ARG A 408 -4.76 9.29 38.77
N ALA A 409 -5.09 8.08 38.32
CA ALA A 409 -5.69 7.85 37.01
C ALA A 409 -7.23 7.95 37.02
N ALA A 410 -7.86 7.83 38.19
CA ALA A 410 -9.31 7.90 38.34
C ALA A 410 -9.86 9.34 38.29
N GLN A 411 -9.02 10.35 38.51
CA GLN A 411 -9.45 11.76 38.63
C GLN A 411 -9.21 12.59 37.35
N VAL A 412 -8.56 12.01 36.32
CA VAL A 412 -8.01 12.76 35.16
C VAL A 412 -8.74 12.44 33.84
N ARG A 413 -9.85 11.70 33.87
CA ARG A 413 -10.64 11.45 32.65
C ARG A 413 -12.14 11.66 32.88
N GLY A 414 -12.48 12.89 33.28
CA GLY A 414 -13.81 13.45 33.02
C GLY A 414 -13.93 13.93 31.58
N SER A 415 -15.16 14.20 31.13
CA SER A 415 -15.47 14.75 29.81
C SER A 415 -14.62 15.98 29.49
N GLN A 416 -14.14 16.09 28.25
CA GLN A 416 -13.31 17.21 27.82
C GLN A 416 -13.98 18.54 28.15
N GLY A 417 -13.35 19.36 29.00
CA GLY A 417 -13.75 20.75 29.25
C GLY A 417 -13.72 21.25 30.69
N ALA A 418 -13.53 20.41 31.71
CA ALA A 418 -13.53 20.87 33.10
C ALA A 418 -12.13 21.26 33.61
N VAL A 419 -11.80 22.56 33.60
CA VAL A 419 -10.61 23.13 34.24
C VAL A 419 -10.84 23.22 35.76
N VAL A 420 -10.03 22.50 36.54
CA VAL A 420 -9.99 22.62 38.00
C VAL A 420 -9.21 23.89 38.36
N ARG A 421 -9.88 24.81 39.08
CA ARG A 421 -9.32 26.07 39.57
C ARG A 421 -8.73 25.83 40.96
N GLU A 422 -7.41 25.79 41.07
CA GLU A 422 -6.71 25.88 42.36
C GLU A 422 -6.48 27.35 42.73
N LYS A 423 -6.66 27.64 44.02
CA LYS A 423 -6.79 28.98 44.62
C LYS A 423 -5.61 29.24 45.57
N HIS A 424 -5.06 30.46 45.47
CA HIS A 424 -4.08 31.15 46.35
C HIS A 424 -2.62 30.62 46.30
N ASP A 425 -1.60 31.48 46.18
CA ASP A 425 -1.36 32.61 47.08
C ASP A 425 -0.80 33.90 46.44
N ALA A 426 -1.00 35.01 47.16
CA ALA A 426 -0.71 36.39 46.76
C ALA A 426 0.71 36.85 47.09
N GLY A 427 1.30 37.69 46.23
CA GLY A 427 2.55 38.39 46.55
C GLY A 427 3.12 39.24 45.41
N ALA A 428 2.88 40.56 45.51
CA ALA A 428 3.68 41.68 44.98
C ALA A 428 3.85 41.86 43.45
N ALA A 429 3.03 42.77 42.93
CA ALA A 429 3.35 43.96 42.12
C ALA A 429 4.67 44.03 41.30
N GLY A 430 4.54 44.44 40.04
CA GLY A 430 5.61 45.15 39.33
C GLY A 430 5.50 45.07 37.82
N ALA A 431 5.12 46.17 37.18
CA ALA A 431 4.75 46.29 35.79
C ALA A 431 5.90 46.28 34.77
N SER A 432 5.47 46.19 33.51
CA SER A 432 6.03 46.82 32.30
C SER A 432 6.88 45.97 31.35
N SER A 433 6.28 45.81 30.18
CA SER A 433 6.87 45.71 28.85
C SER A 433 8.02 46.67 28.60
N ASN A 434 9.10 46.21 27.96
CA ASN A 434 9.43 46.67 26.61
C ASN A 434 10.44 45.77 25.87
N SER A 435 10.21 45.69 24.56
CA SER A 435 11.18 45.42 23.48
C SER A 435 12.54 46.12 23.70
N THR A 436 13.71 45.67 23.20
CA THR A 436 14.08 45.46 21.78
C THR A 436 15.53 44.89 21.71
N SER A 437 15.84 44.21 20.60
CA SER A 437 17.11 44.20 19.83
C SER A 437 18.41 43.60 20.40
N SER A 438 18.92 42.59 19.66
CA SER A 438 20.28 42.35 19.13
C SER A 438 21.49 42.92 19.92
N GLN A 439 22.58 42.21 20.15
CA GLN A 439 23.47 41.63 19.12
C GLN A 439 24.56 40.81 19.83
N ALA A 440 25.17 39.91 19.06
CA ALA A 440 26.19 38.93 19.41
C ALA A 440 27.42 39.43 20.19
N THR A 441 28.01 38.55 21.01
CA THR A 441 29.47 38.32 21.06
C THR A 441 29.78 36.94 21.62
N SER A 442 30.61 36.20 20.88
CA SER A 442 31.38 35.03 21.29
C SER A 442 32.54 35.40 22.23
N SER A 443 32.82 34.59 23.25
CA SER A 443 34.20 34.17 23.59
C SER A 443 34.25 33.15 24.74
N LYS A 444 35.10 32.15 24.54
CA LYS A 444 35.52 31.07 25.44
C LYS A 444 36.20 31.54 26.73
N GLY A 445 36.20 30.65 27.73
CA GLY A 445 37.17 30.58 28.84
C GLY A 445 36.53 29.95 30.08
N ALA A 446 36.55 28.63 30.30
CA ALA A 446 37.65 27.76 30.74
C ALA A 446 37.72 27.59 32.28
N ALA A 447 37.99 26.34 32.68
CA ALA A 447 38.48 25.83 33.96
C ALA A 447 37.46 25.75 35.12
N GLN A 448 36.98 24.54 35.44
CA GLN A 448 37.57 23.54 36.35
C GLN A 448 37.14 23.78 37.82
N ASN A 449 36.41 22.82 38.38
CA ASN A 449 36.97 22.11 39.52
C ASN A 449 36.39 20.70 39.68
N VAL A 450 37.34 19.78 39.78
CA VAL A 450 37.22 18.37 40.11
C VAL A 450 37.20 18.25 41.63
N ALA A 451 36.32 17.41 42.17
CA ALA A 451 36.59 16.74 43.45
C ALA A 451 36.03 15.32 43.40
N GLN A 452 36.98 14.38 43.27
CA GLN A 452 36.81 12.95 43.52
C GLN A 452 36.68 12.68 45.02
N SER A 453 35.90 11.64 45.36
CA SER A 453 36.24 10.65 46.40
C SER A 453 35.14 9.56 46.37
N SER A 454 35.36 8.41 45.74
CA SER A 454 36.09 7.23 46.22
C SER A 454 35.29 6.31 47.16
N LYS A 455 34.99 5.11 46.61
CA LYS A 455 35.04 3.75 47.20
C LYS A 455 34.35 3.47 48.55
N GLY A 456 33.49 2.47 48.50
CA GLY A 456 33.14 1.61 49.64
C GLY A 456 32.58 0.27 49.17
N SER A 457 33.40 -0.78 49.28
CA SER A 457 33.10 -2.18 48.93
C SER A 457 32.73 -3.00 50.16
N SER A 458 31.80 -3.96 50.05
CA SER A 458 31.84 -5.32 50.69
C SER A 458 30.49 -6.02 50.41
N LYS A 459 30.48 -7.14 49.67
CA LYS A 459 30.76 -8.56 49.99
C LYS A 459 29.61 -9.32 50.70
N SER A 460 29.15 -10.35 49.96
CA SER A 460 28.74 -11.70 50.42
C SER A 460 27.35 -11.87 51.04
N SER A 461 26.61 -13.00 50.95
CA SER A 461 26.90 -14.35 50.45
C SER A 461 25.60 -15.17 50.24
N ARG A 462 25.70 -16.21 49.40
CA ARG A 462 25.15 -17.59 49.52
C ARG A 462 23.63 -17.90 49.58
N LYS A 463 23.24 -18.72 48.58
CA LYS A 463 22.56 -20.06 48.65
C LYS A 463 21.19 -20.16 49.34
N LYS A 464 20.15 -20.60 48.60
CA LYS A 464 19.69 -22.02 48.56
C LYS A 464 18.46 -22.21 47.65
N SER A 465 18.46 -23.39 47.06
CA SER A 465 17.46 -24.12 46.28
C SER A 465 16.22 -24.59 47.09
N ARG A 466 15.23 -25.08 46.33
CA ARG A 466 14.00 -25.87 46.63
C ARG A 466 12.74 -25.05 46.39
N ASN A 467 11.75 -25.49 45.61
CA ASN A 467 11.39 -26.80 45.04
C ASN A 467 10.98 -26.65 43.58
#